data_AF-A0A372QGW7-F1
#
_entry.id   AF-A0A372QGW7-F1
#
_cell.length_a   1.000
_cell.length_b   1.000
_cell.length_c   1.000
_cell.angle_alpha   90.00
_cell.angle_beta   90.00
_cell.angle_gamma   90.00
#
_symmetry.space_group_name_H-M   'P 1'
#
loop_
_entity.id
_entity.type
_entity.pdbx_description
1 polymer ?
#
loop_
_entity_poly.entity_id
_entity_poly.type
_entity_poly.pdbx_seq_one_letter_code
_entity_poly.pdbx_strand_id
1 'polypeptide(L)'
;MEENLEFTQRISLQSNNFVELQQFCANFIAKSPEKIFESLTSISEKFLISLIKRDDLQMKEIEVWEHVLKWGLAQNPTLATDPNVWSDDDFKTMKNTLQHCLPHVRLFSLSSKEFSQKVRPYKKLLNKQLYEDLLNSYLDSDREPTVNISLPRSIEIDGIIDSKIVNLNIVSIISRWIDKIDINYKISHLRELYLPYKFRLLIRGSRDGFTPRKFHTLCDNKHNTVTFIKVKDSEEILGGYNPIIWMNSNSWGKTQNSFIFSFKNRNNFKDAILSMVKDTNNALNYHTEHGPCFGKELLIYTSEDSAYIDFDKTICHEQKFYEKSIRKKGEFPMEDYEVFQIIK
;
A
#
# COMPACT_ATOMS: atom_id res chain seq x y z
N MET A 1 -27.21 4.38 17.83
CA MET A 1 -26.69 3.02 17.54
C MET A 1 -25.26 2.86 18.09
N GLU A 2 -24.43 3.89 18.02
CA GLU A 2 -23.03 3.87 18.48
C GLU A 2 -22.84 3.75 20.01
N GLU A 3 -23.60 4.47 20.85
CA GLU A 3 -23.50 4.32 22.33
C GLU A 3 -23.84 2.90 22.82
N ASN A 4 -24.76 2.23 22.12
CA ASN A 4 -25.11 0.85 22.42
C ASN A 4 -24.01 -0.13 21.99
N LEU A 5 -23.09 0.26 21.10
CA LEU A 5 -22.05 -0.62 20.59
C LEU A 5 -20.97 -0.89 21.64
N GLU A 6 -20.52 0.15 22.36
CA GLU A 6 -19.54 -0.02 23.45
C GLU A 6 -20.11 -0.90 24.56
N PHE A 7 -21.37 -0.68 24.94
CA PHE A 7 -22.07 -1.48 25.94
C PHE A 7 -22.30 -2.93 25.47
N THR A 8 -22.78 -3.11 24.24
CA THR A 8 -22.99 -4.43 23.62
C THR A 8 -21.66 -5.19 23.49
N GLN A 9 -20.56 -4.50 23.21
CA GLN A 9 -19.22 -5.09 23.21
C GLN A 9 -18.75 -5.50 24.59
N ARG A 10 -18.88 -4.64 25.60
CA ARG A 10 -18.49 -5.00 26.97
C ARG A 10 -19.21 -6.26 27.43
N ILE A 11 -20.51 -6.38 27.15
CA ILE A 11 -21.30 -7.59 27.45
C ILE A 11 -20.83 -8.77 26.61
N SER A 12 -20.61 -8.56 25.31
CA SER A 12 -20.16 -9.61 24.38
C SER A 12 -18.78 -10.16 24.76
N LEU A 13 -17.86 -9.33 25.26
CA LEU A 13 -16.50 -9.70 25.68
C LEU A 13 -16.45 -10.42 27.04
N GLN A 14 -17.48 -10.30 27.87
CA GLN A 14 -17.60 -11.01 29.14
C GLN A 14 -18.00 -12.48 28.97
N SER A 15 -18.39 -12.90 27.76
CA SER A 15 -18.82 -14.26 27.47
C SER A 15 -18.18 -14.79 26.18
N ASN A 16 -17.62 -15.99 26.25
CA ASN A 16 -17.07 -16.68 25.08
C ASN A 16 -18.17 -17.16 24.10
N ASN A 17 -19.45 -17.04 24.45
CA ASN A 17 -20.56 -17.57 23.66
C ASN A 17 -21.05 -16.61 22.55
N PHE A 18 -20.49 -15.40 22.45
CA PHE A 18 -20.95 -14.37 21.49
C PHE A 18 -19.93 -14.05 20.40
N VAL A 19 -19.24 -15.07 19.87
CA VAL A 19 -18.17 -14.89 18.88
C VAL A 19 -18.61 -14.09 17.66
N GLU A 20 -19.80 -14.37 17.12
CA GLU A 20 -20.35 -13.66 15.95
C GLU A 20 -20.59 -12.17 16.23
N LEU A 21 -21.09 -11.85 17.42
CA LEU A 21 -21.31 -10.46 17.86
C LEU A 21 -19.99 -9.74 18.11
N GLN A 22 -18.99 -10.41 18.70
CA GLN A 22 -17.64 -9.87 18.86
C GLN A 22 -17.03 -9.53 17.49
N GLN A 23 -17.20 -10.41 16.52
CA GLN A 23 -16.69 -10.22 15.16
C GLN A 23 -17.43 -9.11 14.42
N PHE A 24 -18.76 -9.03 14.55
CA PHE A 24 -19.56 -7.93 13.99
C PHE A 24 -19.10 -6.57 14.54
N CYS A 25 -18.99 -6.46 15.87
CA CYS A 25 -18.52 -5.23 16.49
C CYS A 25 -17.09 -4.92 16.06
N ALA A 26 -16.15 -5.89 16.08
CA ALA A 26 -14.79 -5.66 15.62
C ALA A 26 -14.71 -5.16 14.16
N ASN A 27 -15.58 -5.66 13.27
CA ASN A 27 -15.68 -5.19 11.88
C ASN A 27 -16.19 -3.76 11.78
N PHE A 28 -17.19 -3.38 12.60
CA PHE A 28 -17.71 -2.02 12.62
C PHE A 28 -16.63 -1.03 13.09
N ILE A 29 -15.88 -1.42 14.12
CA ILE A 29 -14.87 -0.58 14.77
C ILE A 29 -13.65 -0.40 13.89
N ALA A 30 -13.22 -1.47 13.22
CA ALA A 30 -12.11 -1.39 12.29
C ALA A 30 -12.33 -0.30 11.23
N LYS A 31 -13.59 -0.05 10.82
CA LYS A 31 -13.95 0.98 9.84
C LYS A 31 -14.01 2.41 10.40
N SER A 32 -14.19 2.57 11.70
CA SER A 32 -14.29 3.89 12.35
C SER A 32 -13.73 3.83 13.78
N PRO A 33 -12.40 3.66 13.93
CA PRO A 33 -11.80 3.36 15.22
C PRO A 33 -11.75 4.55 16.18
N GLU A 34 -11.78 5.78 15.67
CA GLU A 34 -11.59 7.05 16.41
C GLU A 34 -12.35 7.09 17.74
N LYS A 35 -13.68 6.90 17.70
CA LYS A 35 -14.55 7.03 18.88
C LYS A 35 -14.29 5.99 19.98
N ILE A 36 -13.82 4.80 19.61
CA ILE A 36 -13.58 3.71 20.57
C ILE A 36 -12.16 3.78 21.12
N PHE A 37 -11.25 4.28 20.30
CA PHE A 37 -9.90 4.52 20.73
C PHE A 37 -9.80 5.71 21.72
N GLU A 38 -10.83 6.57 21.79
CA GLU A 38 -11.01 7.53 22.87
C GLU A 38 -11.39 6.88 24.23
N SER A 39 -12.25 5.85 24.24
CA SER A 39 -12.68 5.12 25.46
C SER A 39 -11.82 3.89 25.81
N LEU A 40 -10.69 3.72 25.12
CA LEU A 40 -9.78 2.57 25.16
C LEU A 40 -9.32 2.12 26.55
N THR A 41 -9.20 3.03 27.52
CA THR A 41 -8.60 2.71 28.83
C THR A 41 -9.36 1.62 29.60
N SER A 42 -10.61 1.36 29.21
CA SER A 42 -11.50 0.38 29.84
C SER A 42 -11.62 -0.96 29.09
N ILE A 43 -10.97 -1.14 27.94
CA ILE A 43 -11.09 -2.39 27.17
C ILE A 43 -10.13 -3.48 27.66
N SER A 44 -10.50 -4.75 27.44
CA SER A 44 -9.62 -5.88 27.74
C SER A 44 -8.46 -6.00 26.75
N GLU A 45 -7.31 -6.51 27.23
CA GLU A 45 -6.12 -6.75 26.40
C GLU A 45 -6.43 -7.64 25.20
N LYS A 46 -7.21 -8.71 25.40
CA LYS A 46 -7.65 -9.62 24.34
C LYS A 46 -8.36 -8.88 23.20
N PHE A 47 -9.22 -7.92 23.55
CA PHE A 47 -9.94 -7.13 22.57
C PHE A 47 -9.02 -6.13 21.85
N LEU A 48 -8.13 -5.44 22.59
CA LEU A 48 -7.12 -4.56 21.99
C LEU A 48 -6.29 -5.31 20.95
N ILE A 49 -5.77 -6.49 21.32
CA ILE A 49 -5.02 -7.38 20.43
C ILE A 49 -5.85 -7.75 19.20
N SER A 50 -7.13 -8.08 19.37
CA SER A 50 -8.01 -8.45 18.25
C SER A 50 -8.19 -7.31 17.24
N LEU A 51 -8.17 -6.05 17.69
CA LEU A 51 -8.25 -4.88 16.83
C LEU A 51 -6.93 -4.61 16.12
N ILE A 52 -5.82 -4.53 16.87
CA ILE A 52 -4.51 -4.20 16.28
C ILE A 52 -3.93 -5.34 15.43
N LYS A 53 -4.44 -6.57 15.53
CA LYS A 53 -4.06 -7.63 14.58
C LYS A 53 -4.59 -7.40 13.16
N ARG A 54 -5.65 -6.61 12.99
CA ARG A 54 -6.36 -6.48 11.71
C ARG A 54 -5.56 -5.68 10.68
N ASP A 55 -5.61 -6.16 9.44
CA ASP A 55 -5.06 -5.47 8.26
C ASP A 55 -5.95 -4.32 7.76
N ASP A 56 -7.26 -4.38 8.03
CA ASP A 56 -8.26 -3.43 7.56
C ASP A 56 -8.67 -2.38 8.62
N LEU A 57 -7.93 -2.30 9.73
CA LEU A 57 -8.13 -1.27 10.75
C LEU A 57 -7.75 0.09 10.15
N GLN A 58 -8.74 0.99 10.05
CA GLN A 58 -8.68 2.32 9.45
C GLN A 58 -7.98 3.33 10.39
N MET A 59 -6.71 3.06 10.70
CA MET A 59 -5.89 3.85 11.63
C MET A 59 -4.43 3.83 11.21
N LYS A 60 -3.74 4.98 11.32
CA LYS A 60 -2.31 5.06 11.05
C LYS A 60 -1.53 4.28 12.11
N GLU A 61 -0.38 3.74 11.72
CA GLU A 61 0.45 2.94 12.63
C GLU A 61 0.96 3.74 13.83
N ILE A 62 1.20 5.04 13.65
CA ILE A 62 1.57 5.93 14.75
C ILE A 62 0.44 6.07 15.77
N GLU A 63 -0.80 6.17 15.30
CA GLU A 63 -1.96 6.27 16.17
C GLU A 63 -2.15 4.95 16.92
N VAL A 64 -1.97 3.80 16.25
CA VAL A 64 -2.00 2.49 16.93
C VAL A 64 -0.96 2.42 18.05
N TRP A 65 0.27 2.86 17.78
CA TRP A 65 1.32 2.92 18.80
C TRP A 65 0.94 3.80 19.99
N GLU A 66 0.47 5.02 19.75
CA GLU A 66 0.07 5.97 20.79
C GLU A 66 -1.07 5.44 21.66
N HIS A 67 -2.04 4.76 21.03
CA HIS A 67 -3.16 4.16 21.74
C HIS A 67 -2.79 2.92 22.56
N VAL A 68 -1.88 2.08 22.06
CA VAL A 68 -1.32 0.96 22.84
C VAL A 68 -0.56 1.48 24.06
N LEU A 69 0.22 2.55 23.91
CA LEU A 69 0.89 3.22 25.04
C LEU A 69 -0.11 3.80 26.05
N LYS A 70 -1.13 4.52 25.57
CA LYS A 70 -2.19 5.09 26.41
C LYS A 70 -2.93 4.01 27.19
N TRP A 71 -3.24 2.89 26.55
CA TRP A 71 -3.85 1.73 27.22
C TRP A 71 -2.93 1.16 28.31
N GLY A 72 -1.63 0.95 28.01
CA GLY A 72 -0.67 0.45 29.00
C GLY A 72 -0.49 1.36 30.21
N LEU A 73 -0.46 2.68 29.99
CA LEU A 73 -0.42 3.68 31.09
C LEU A 73 -1.68 3.61 31.96
N ALA A 74 -2.86 3.44 31.36
CA ALA A 74 -4.10 3.31 32.12
C ALA A 74 -4.15 2.04 32.99
N GLN A 75 -3.50 0.95 32.57
CA GLN A 75 -3.35 -0.25 33.39
C GLN A 75 -2.31 -0.09 34.52
N ASN A 76 -1.47 0.95 34.46
CA ASN A 76 -0.41 1.21 35.44
C ASN A 76 -0.44 2.68 35.94
N PRO A 77 -1.43 3.08 36.75
CA PRO A 77 -1.68 4.48 37.11
C PRO A 77 -0.54 5.17 37.89
N THR A 78 0.40 4.41 38.44
CA THR A 78 1.58 4.93 39.15
C THR A 78 2.69 5.40 38.20
N LEU A 79 2.64 5.01 36.92
CA LEU A 79 3.64 5.41 35.93
C LEU A 79 3.39 6.84 35.46
N ALA A 80 4.47 7.63 35.41
CA ALA A 80 4.43 8.95 34.80
C ALA A 80 4.17 8.86 33.29
N THR A 81 3.57 9.87 32.69
CA THR A 81 3.36 9.91 31.23
C THR A 81 4.66 10.08 30.45
N ASP A 82 5.67 10.76 31.03
CA ASP A 82 6.98 10.96 30.38
C ASP A 82 7.90 9.76 30.65
N PRO A 83 8.34 8.99 29.64
CA PRO A 83 9.24 7.85 29.82
C PRO A 83 10.66 8.26 30.25
N ASN A 84 11.04 9.53 30.16
CA ASN A 84 12.38 9.98 30.57
C ASN A 84 12.58 9.91 32.09
N VAL A 85 11.49 9.94 32.87
CA VAL A 85 11.56 9.83 34.34
C VAL A 85 11.40 8.39 34.85
N TRP A 86 11.23 7.43 33.95
CA TRP A 86 10.98 6.03 34.32
C TRP A 86 12.27 5.33 34.80
N SER A 87 12.14 4.64 35.92
CA SER A 87 13.13 3.68 36.41
C SER A 87 13.14 2.39 35.57
N ASP A 88 14.13 1.52 35.78
CA ASP A 88 14.16 0.22 35.10
C ASP A 88 12.98 -0.69 35.52
N ASP A 89 12.49 -0.55 36.76
CA ASP A 89 11.30 -1.28 37.25
C ASP A 89 10.01 -0.76 36.60
N ASP A 90 9.92 0.55 36.34
CA ASP A 90 8.80 1.14 35.59
C ASP A 90 8.75 0.60 34.17
N PHE A 91 9.90 0.55 33.47
CA PHE A 91 9.99 -0.06 32.14
C PHE A 91 9.64 -1.54 32.16
N LYS A 92 10.07 -2.29 33.19
CA LYS A 92 9.72 -3.71 33.35
C LYS A 92 8.22 -3.91 33.53
N THR A 93 7.58 -3.07 34.34
CA THR A 93 6.14 -3.08 34.61
C THR A 93 5.34 -2.81 33.32
N MET A 94 5.68 -1.75 32.60
CA MET A 94 5.05 -1.43 31.32
C MET A 94 5.29 -2.50 30.25
N LYS A 95 6.51 -3.05 30.18
CA LYS A 95 6.86 -4.12 29.24
C LYS A 95 6.04 -5.37 29.48
N ASN A 96 5.85 -5.77 30.73
CA ASN A 96 5.00 -6.92 31.08
C ASN A 96 3.54 -6.67 30.69
N THR A 97 3.04 -5.44 30.88
CA THR A 97 1.67 -5.05 30.51
C THR A 97 1.44 -5.10 29.00
N LEU A 98 2.41 -4.66 28.19
CA LEU A 98 2.27 -4.55 26.74
C LEU A 98 2.81 -5.76 25.96
N GLN A 99 3.33 -6.79 26.63
CA GLN A 99 4.09 -7.86 26.00
C GLN A 99 3.35 -8.58 24.86
N HIS A 100 2.02 -8.72 24.97
CA HIS A 100 1.20 -9.37 23.94
C HIS A 100 0.65 -8.38 22.90
N CYS A 101 0.66 -7.08 23.19
CA CYS A 101 0.23 -6.03 22.26
C CYS A 101 1.36 -5.60 21.32
N LEU A 102 2.59 -5.43 21.84
CA LEU A 102 3.75 -4.93 21.09
C LEU A 102 4.03 -5.68 19.78
N PRO A 103 3.94 -7.04 19.72
CA PRO A 103 4.18 -7.78 18.48
C PRO A 103 3.20 -7.46 17.34
N HIS A 104 2.07 -6.78 17.63
CA HIS A 104 1.03 -6.45 16.66
C HIS A 104 1.06 -4.97 16.24
N VAL A 105 1.99 -4.17 16.77
CA VAL A 105 2.24 -2.80 16.31
C VAL A 105 3.26 -2.84 15.17
N ARG A 106 2.93 -2.27 14.01
CA ARG A 106 3.77 -2.37 12.79
C ARG A 106 4.79 -1.25 12.76
N LEU A 107 5.75 -1.29 13.69
CA LEU A 107 6.72 -0.20 13.91
C LEU A 107 7.59 0.15 12.68
N PHE A 108 7.80 -0.79 11.76
CA PHE A 108 8.54 -0.56 10.51
C PHE A 108 7.78 0.33 9.51
N SER A 109 6.48 0.53 9.74
CA SER A 109 5.58 1.36 8.94
C SER A 109 5.43 2.78 9.44
N LEU A 110 6.28 3.18 10.38
CA LEU A 110 6.40 4.56 10.82
C LEU A 110 7.39 5.34 9.92
N SER A 111 7.23 6.66 9.89
CA SER A 111 8.29 7.54 9.40
C SER A 111 9.51 7.52 10.34
N SER A 112 10.66 7.95 9.81
CA SER A 112 11.86 8.18 10.63
C SER A 112 11.61 9.22 11.73
N LYS A 113 10.78 10.24 11.44
CA LYS A 113 10.39 11.28 12.39
C LYS A 113 9.54 10.72 13.53
N GLU A 114 8.50 9.97 13.21
CA GLU A 114 7.64 9.31 14.19
C GLU A 114 8.41 8.32 15.04
N PHE A 115 9.25 7.46 14.42
CA PHE A 115 10.11 6.55 15.16
C PHE A 115 11.01 7.32 16.15
N SER A 116 11.71 8.35 15.68
CA SER A 116 12.65 9.12 16.50
C SER A 116 11.97 9.86 17.65
N GLN A 117 10.78 10.43 17.43
CA GLN A 117 10.09 11.28 18.41
C GLN A 117 9.18 10.49 19.35
N LYS A 118 8.55 9.40 18.88
CA LYS A 118 7.44 8.74 19.57
C LYS A 118 7.75 7.32 20.02
N VAL A 119 8.66 6.60 19.34
CA VAL A 119 9.02 5.22 19.70
C VAL A 119 10.35 5.16 20.44
N ARG A 120 11.35 5.90 19.97
CA ARG A 120 12.71 5.90 20.54
C ARG A 120 12.77 6.22 22.05
N PRO A 121 11.94 7.14 22.61
CA PRO A 121 11.91 7.35 24.07
C PRO A 121 11.56 6.08 24.86
N TYR A 122 10.81 5.17 24.25
CA TYR A 122 10.36 3.90 24.85
C TYR A 122 11.22 2.70 24.42
N LYS A 123 12.44 2.91 23.91
CA LYS A 123 13.30 1.83 23.36
C LYS A 123 13.50 0.64 24.31
N LYS A 124 13.47 0.84 25.63
CA LYS A 124 13.61 -0.22 26.65
C LYS A 124 12.43 -1.21 26.68
N LEU A 125 11.27 -0.82 26.14
CA LEU A 125 10.12 -1.73 25.98
C LEU A 125 10.36 -2.77 24.88
N LEU A 126 11.16 -2.42 23.87
CA LEU A 126 11.43 -3.27 22.72
C LEU A 126 12.53 -4.30 23.05
N ASN A 127 12.49 -5.45 22.37
CA ASN A 127 13.63 -6.35 22.36
C ASN A 127 14.83 -5.63 21.70
N LYS A 128 16.04 -5.80 22.25
CA LYS A 128 17.27 -5.20 21.71
C LYS A 128 17.43 -5.48 20.20
N GLN A 129 17.23 -6.72 19.76
CA GLN A 129 17.34 -7.08 18.35
C GLN A 129 16.30 -6.35 17.48
N LEU A 130 15.04 -6.29 17.94
CA LEU A 130 13.98 -5.59 17.23
C LEU A 130 14.27 -4.09 17.09
N TYR A 131 14.77 -3.47 18.16
CA TYR A 131 15.14 -2.05 18.13
C TYR A 131 16.31 -1.79 17.16
N GLU A 132 17.35 -2.62 17.19
CA GLU A 132 18.48 -2.50 16.26
C GLU A 132 18.05 -2.74 14.81
N ASP A 133 17.22 -3.76 14.55
CA ASP A 133 16.69 -4.01 13.21
C ASP A 133 15.87 -2.81 12.72
N LEU A 134 14.99 -2.27 13.57
CA LEU A 134 14.17 -1.10 13.25
C LEU A 134 15.04 0.14 13.01
N LEU A 135 16.03 0.42 13.87
CA LEU A 135 16.94 1.55 13.70
C LEU A 135 17.73 1.43 12.40
N ASN A 136 18.37 0.27 12.17
CA ASN A 136 19.16 0.02 10.97
C ASN A 136 18.32 0.10 9.70
N SER A 137 17.03 -0.26 9.78
CA SER A 137 16.09 -0.11 8.67
C SER A 137 16.04 1.33 8.12
N TYR A 138 16.22 2.35 8.98
CA TYR A 138 16.23 3.75 8.56
C TYR A 138 17.62 4.26 8.13
N LEU A 139 18.68 3.53 8.43
CA LEU A 139 20.08 3.96 8.23
C LEU A 139 20.75 3.23 7.06
N ASP A 140 20.33 2.01 6.76
CA ASP A 140 20.94 1.11 5.78
C ASP A 140 19.87 0.63 4.80
N SER A 141 20.00 1.03 3.53
CA SER A 141 19.04 0.72 2.48
C SER A 141 19.06 -0.74 2.02
N ASP A 142 20.16 -1.46 2.26
CA ASP A 142 20.36 -2.82 1.77
C ASP A 142 20.00 -3.91 2.78
N ARG A 143 19.78 -3.52 4.05
CA ARG A 143 19.41 -4.45 5.12
C ARG A 143 17.96 -4.88 5.00
N GLU A 144 17.79 -6.19 4.90
CA GLU A 144 16.50 -6.82 5.16
C GLU A 144 16.35 -7.12 6.66
N PRO A 145 15.12 -7.03 7.19
CA PRO A 145 14.86 -7.37 8.56
C PRO A 145 15.01 -8.88 8.77
N THR A 146 15.48 -9.28 9.95
CA THR A 146 15.69 -10.70 10.26
C THR A 146 14.39 -11.46 10.57
N VAL A 147 13.28 -10.73 10.69
CA VAL A 147 11.97 -11.23 11.11
C VAL A 147 10.93 -10.94 10.04
N ASN A 148 9.97 -11.85 9.87
CA ASN A 148 8.78 -11.58 9.06
C ASN A 148 7.98 -10.41 9.65
N ILE A 149 7.97 -9.28 8.95
CA ILE A 149 7.27 -8.07 9.38
C ILE A 149 5.96 -7.94 8.61
N SER A 150 4.92 -7.54 9.34
CA SER A 150 3.63 -7.23 8.75
C SER A 150 3.71 -5.96 7.90
N LEU A 151 3.07 -6.00 6.73
CA LEU A 151 2.92 -4.84 5.85
C LEU A 151 2.11 -3.73 6.54
N PRO A 152 2.23 -2.45 6.10
CA PRO A 152 1.35 -1.39 6.56
C PRO A 152 -0.13 -1.78 6.42
N ARG A 153 -0.98 -1.35 7.37
CA ARG A 153 -2.44 -1.58 7.28
C ARG A 153 -3.01 -0.99 5.99
N SER A 154 -3.97 -1.71 5.43
CA SER A 154 -4.72 -1.29 4.25
C SER A 154 -5.82 -0.32 4.67
N ILE A 155 -5.43 0.93 4.89
CA ILE A 155 -6.38 2.01 5.10
C ILE A 155 -7.00 2.47 3.78
N GLU A 156 -8.23 2.95 3.86
CA GLU A 156 -8.99 3.59 2.82
C GLU A 156 -8.97 5.10 3.12
N ILE A 157 -8.55 5.89 2.13
CA ILE A 157 -8.54 7.34 2.23
C ILE A 157 -9.35 7.86 1.05
N ASP A 158 -10.54 8.36 1.37
CA ASP A 158 -11.47 8.89 0.38
C ASP A 158 -10.81 9.99 -0.48
N GLY A 159 -11.01 9.89 -1.79
CA GLY A 159 -10.58 10.90 -2.75
C GLY A 159 -9.11 10.84 -3.18
N ILE A 160 -8.33 9.85 -2.73
CA ILE A 160 -6.97 9.60 -3.25
C ILE A 160 -7.03 8.87 -4.60
N ILE A 161 -7.77 7.76 -4.66
CA ILE A 161 -7.92 6.94 -5.85
C ILE A 161 -9.27 6.22 -5.82
N ASP A 162 -9.96 6.17 -6.96
CA ASP A 162 -11.08 5.25 -7.20
C ASP A 162 -10.56 4.12 -8.08
N SER A 163 -10.04 3.06 -7.46
CA SER A 163 -9.53 1.87 -8.16
C SER A 163 -10.25 0.62 -7.71
N LYS A 164 -10.55 -0.28 -8.67
CA LYS A 164 -10.99 -1.65 -8.39
C LYS A 164 -9.85 -2.66 -8.44
N ILE A 165 -8.67 -2.25 -8.94
CA ILE A 165 -7.51 -3.12 -9.19
C ILE A 165 -6.48 -3.04 -8.06
N VAL A 166 -6.20 -1.84 -7.54
CA VAL A 166 -5.12 -1.59 -6.58
C VAL A 166 -5.61 -1.02 -5.24
N ASN A 167 -4.81 -1.22 -4.18
CA ASN A 167 -4.99 -0.58 -2.88
C ASN A 167 -4.00 0.58 -2.68
N LEU A 168 -4.14 1.33 -1.58
CA LEU A 168 -3.26 2.47 -1.29
C LEU A 168 -1.79 2.10 -1.06
N ASN A 169 -1.49 0.86 -0.66
CA ASN A 169 -0.11 0.40 -0.51
C ASN A 169 0.60 0.35 -1.88
N ILE A 170 -0.05 -0.18 -2.92
CA ILE A 170 0.49 -0.15 -4.29
C ILE A 170 0.64 1.29 -4.76
N VAL A 171 -0.39 2.13 -4.56
CA VAL A 171 -0.36 3.56 -4.95
C VAL A 171 0.79 4.30 -4.26
N SER A 172 1.05 4.02 -3.00
CA SER A 172 2.18 4.57 -2.23
C SER A 172 3.52 4.16 -2.86
N ILE A 173 3.70 2.88 -3.18
CA ILE A 173 4.93 2.37 -3.81
C ILE A 173 5.14 3.04 -5.18
N ILE A 174 4.12 3.11 -6.02
CA ILE A 174 4.19 3.81 -7.32
C ILE A 174 4.55 5.29 -7.13
N SER A 175 3.92 5.97 -6.17
CA SER A 175 4.18 7.40 -5.91
C SER A 175 5.61 7.66 -5.45
N ARG A 176 6.16 6.78 -4.59
CA ARG A 176 7.56 6.82 -4.18
C ARG A 176 8.51 6.65 -5.37
N TRP A 177 8.18 5.77 -6.31
CA TRP A 177 8.97 5.56 -7.52
C TRP A 177 8.96 6.76 -8.46
N ILE A 178 7.79 7.41 -8.62
CA ILE A 178 7.66 8.65 -9.40
C ILE A 178 8.56 9.75 -8.83
N ASP A 179 8.58 9.90 -7.51
CA ASP A 179 9.37 10.92 -6.82
C ASP A 179 10.81 10.50 -6.52
N LYS A 180 11.16 9.25 -6.85
CA LYS A 180 12.46 8.63 -6.55
C LYS A 180 12.80 8.66 -5.05
N ILE A 181 11.79 8.53 -4.20
CA ILE A 181 11.93 8.49 -2.73
C ILE A 181 12.11 7.05 -2.28
N ASP A 182 13.13 6.81 -1.48
CA ASP A 182 13.45 5.51 -0.87
C ASP A 182 13.52 4.34 -1.87
N ILE A 183 13.74 4.61 -3.17
CA ILE A 183 13.74 3.58 -4.24
C ILE A 183 14.84 2.53 -4.06
N ASN A 184 15.93 2.89 -3.37
CA ASN A 184 17.05 1.99 -3.09
C ASN A 184 16.85 1.20 -1.80
N TYR A 185 15.83 1.53 -0.98
CA TYR A 185 15.56 0.81 0.25
C TYR A 185 14.74 -0.44 -0.05
N LYS A 186 15.31 -1.61 0.23
CA LYS A 186 14.63 -2.91 0.04
C LYS A 186 13.30 -3.02 0.80
N ILE A 187 13.17 -2.26 1.87
CA ILE A 187 12.02 -2.25 2.77
C ILE A 187 11.10 -1.05 2.59
N SER A 188 11.23 -0.29 1.50
CA SER A 188 10.36 0.86 1.20
C SER A 188 8.87 0.49 1.24
N HIS A 189 8.52 -0.73 0.84
CA HIS A 189 7.16 -1.29 0.91
C HIS A 189 6.63 -1.49 2.35
N LEU A 190 7.50 -1.45 3.37
CA LEU A 190 7.10 -1.54 4.77
C LEU A 190 6.84 -0.19 5.40
N ARG A 191 7.20 0.93 4.75
CA ARG A 191 7.12 2.29 5.31
C ARG A 191 5.71 2.84 5.32
N GLU A 192 5.55 3.98 6.00
CA GLU A 192 4.31 4.75 5.96
C GLU A 192 3.83 5.02 4.52
N LEU A 193 2.52 5.17 4.37
CA LEU A 193 1.92 5.50 3.08
C LEU A 193 2.40 6.87 2.60
N TYR A 194 2.92 6.90 1.38
CA TYR A 194 3.37 8.10 0.69
C TYR A 194 2.40 8.42 -0.45
N LEU A 195 1.45 9.31 -0.17
CA LEU A 195 0.34 9.63 -1.09
C LEU A 195 0.32 11.14 -1.41
N PRO A 196 1.35 11.68 -2.10
CA PRO A 196 1.41 13.10 -2.42
C PRO A 196 0.50 13.51 -3.58
N TYR A 197 -0.26 12.56 -4.14
CA TYR A 197 -1.00 12.71 -5.39
C TYR A 197 -2.46 12.27 -5.25
N LYS A 198 -3.32 12.94 -6.03
CA LYS A 198 -4.64 12.43 -6.39
C LYS A 198 -4.58 11.72 -7.73
N PHE A 199 -5.16 10.53 -7.81
CA PHE A 199 -5.23 9.71 -9.00
C PHE A 199 -6.61 9.88 -9.63
N ARG A 200 -6.71 10.72 -10.65
CA ARG A 200 -7.95 10.95 -11.39
C ARG A 200 -8.12 9.88 -12.46
N LEU A 201 -9.14 9.03 -12.29
CA LEU A 201 -9.48 7.98 -13.26
C LEU A 201 -9.83 8.60 -14.62
N LEU A 202 -9.11 8.19 -15.67
CA LEU A 202 -9.39 8.57 -17.05
C LEU A 202 -10.27 7.52 -17.73
N ILE A 203 -9.89 6.24 -17.59
CA ILE A 203 -10.58 5.11 -18.19
C ILE A 203 -10.48 3.89 -17.28
N ARG A 204 -11.57 3.13 -17.19
CA ARG A 204 -11.66 1.80 -16.58
C ARG A 204 -12.30 0.87 -17.60
N GLY A 205 -11.62 -0.19 -18.01
CA GLY A 205 -12.09 -1.10 -19.06
C GLY A 205 -13.50 -1.61 -18.81
N SER A 206 -13.77 -2.12 -17.60
CA SER A 206 -15.10 -2.61 -17.19
C SER A 206 -16.22 -1.57 -17.19
N ARG A 207 -15.90 -0.27 -17.17
CA ARG A 207 -16.88 0.84 -17.20
C ARG A 207 -17.01 1.45 -18.59
N ASP A 208 -15.89 1.68 -19.25
CA ASP A 208 -15.79 2.57 -20.42
C ASP A 208 -15.57 1.82 -21.73
N GLY A 209 -15.10 0.56 -21.66
CA GLY A 209 -14.81 -0.33 -22.79
C GLY A 209 -13.32 -0.65 -22.98
N PHE A 210 -13.05 -1.67 -23.80
CA PHE A 210 -11.71 -2.21 -24.05
C PHE A 210 -11.19 -1.94 -25.46
N THR A 211 -11.74 -0.95 -26.18
CA THR A 211 -11.28 -0.62 -27.54
C THR A 211 -10.12 0.40 -27.54
N PRO A 212 -9.19 0.36 -28.52
CA PRO A 212 -8.18 1.40 -28.73
C PRO A 212 -8.80 2.80 -28.85
N ARG A 213 -9.93 2.93 -29.57
CA ARG A 213 -10.63 4.21 -29.73
C ARG A 213 -11.02 4.83 -28.39
N LYS A 214 -11.51 4.04 -27.44
CA LYS A 214 -11.89 4.53 -26.10
C LYS A 214 -10.67 5.02 -25.33
N PHE A 215 -9.57 4.25 -25.35
CA PHE A 215 -8.30 4.66 -24.76
C PHE A 215 -7.83 6.00 -25.33
N HIS A 216 -7.68 6.12 -26.64
CA HIS A 216 -7.20 7.35 -27.28
C HIS A 216 -8.11 8.55 -27.03
N THR A 217 -9.44 8.36 -27.06
CA THR A 217 -10.40 9.43 -26.78
C THR A 217 -10.26 10.00 -25.36
N LEU A 218 -9.95 9.16 -24.37
CA LEU A 218 -9.92 9.55 -22.96
C LEU A 218 -8.50 9.91 -22.46
N CYS A 219 -7.46 9.31 -23.04
CA CYS A 219 -6.09 9.36 -22.54
C CYS A 219 -5.14 10.20 -23.41
N ASP A 220 -5.41 10.42 -24.69
CA ASP A 220 -4.53 11.24 -25.53
C ASP A 220 -4.44 12.68 -25.00
N ASN A 221 -3.27 13.30 -25.18
CA ASN A 221 -2.91 14.62 -24.64
C ASN A 221 -2.88 14.68 -23.10
N LYS A 222 -3.05 13.56 -22.39
CA LYS A 222 -2.84 13.48 -20.93
C LYS A 222 -1.40 13.06 -20.65
N HIS A 223 -0.73 13.82 -19.78
CA HIS A 223 0.58 13.49 -19.23
C HIS A 223 0.48 12.96 -17.80
N ASN A 224 1.59 12.49 -17.21
CA ASN A 224 1.66 11.98 -15.84
C ASN A 224 0.56 10.95 -15.56
N THR A 225 0.55 9.88 -16.35
CA THR A 225 -0.47 8.84 -16.25
C THR A 225 0.13 7.55 -15.72
N VAL A 226 -0.64 6.80 -14.94
CA VAL A 226 -0.30 5.45 -14.50
C VAL A 226 -1.36 4.50 -15.00
N THR A 227 -0.91 3.40 -15.60
CA THR A 227 -1.76 2.29 -16.04
C THR A 227 -1.61 1.13 -15.07
N PHE A 228 -2.74 0.56 -14.63
CA PHE A 228 -2.81 -0.70 -13.91
C PHE A 228 -3.60 -1.72 -14.73
N ILE A 229 -3.07 -2.94 -14.84
CA ILE A 229 -3.65 -4.04 -15.61
C ILE A 229 -3.80 -5.22 -14.66
N LYS A 230 -5.04 -5.70 -14.50
CA LYS A 230 -5.35 -6.89 -13.71
C LYS A 230 -5.25 -8.13 -14.58
N VAL A 231 -4.39 -9.08 -14.20
CA VAL A 231 -4.27 -10.36 -14.89
C VAL A 231 -5.38 -11.28 -14.42
N LYS A 232 -6.14 -11.84 -15.38
CA LYS A 232 -7.31 -12.68 -15.12
C LYS A 232 -6.97 -13.91 -14.30
N ASP A 233 -7.89 -14.29 -13.41
CA ASP A 233 -7.81 -15.47 -12.54
C ASP A 233 -6.55 -15.46 -11.63
N SER A 234 -6.02 -14.28 -11.30
CA SER A 234 -4.82 -14.13 -10.49
C SER A 234 -4.81 -12.85 -9.66
N GLU A 235 -3.95 -12.76 -8.65
CA GLU A 235 -3.70 -11.52 -7.90
C GLU A 235 -2.63 -10.61 -8.50
N GLU A 236 -2.18 -10.92 -9.71
CA GLU A 236 -1.11 -10.22 -10.38
C GLU A 236 -1.58 -8.92 -11.04
N ILE A 237 -0.78 -7.87 -10.88
CA ILE A 237 -1.03 -6.54 -11.40
C ILE A 237 0.21 -6.07 -12.14
N LEU A 238 0.04 -5.73 -13.42
CA LEU A 238 1.08 -5.17 -14.29
C LEU A 238 0.76 -3.71 -14.59
N GLY A 239 1.75 -2.96 -15.04
CA GLY A 239 1.49 -1.59 -15.43
C GLY A 239 2.72 -0.79 -15.77
N GLY A 240 2.50 0.51 -15.96
CA GLY A 240 3.58 1.46 -16.19
C GLY A 240 3.16 2.89 -15.95
N TYR A 241 4.16 3.74 -15.74
CA TYR A 241 4.02 5.18 -15.56
C TYR A 241 4.51 5.90 -16.82
N ASN A 242 3.64 6.70 -17.42
CA ASN A 242 4.00 7.59 -18.53
C ASN A 242 4.02 9.06 -18.04
N PRO A 243 5.20 9.70 -17.94
CA PRO A 243 5.33 11.11 -17.53
C PRO A 243 4.99 12.12 -18.65
N ILE A 244 4.94 11.70 -19.91
CA ILE A 244 4.69 12.58 -21.06
C ILE A 244 3.30 12.36 -21.63
N ILE A 245 2.91 13.18 -22.62
CA ILE A 245 1.60 13.07 -23.24
C ILE A 245 1.46 11.77 -24.06
N TRP A 246 0.32 11.08 -23.90
CA TRP A 246 -0.10 10.08 -24.89
C TRP A 246 -0.45 10.73 -26.21
N MET A 247 -0.13 10.04 -27.30
CA MET A 247 -0.41 10.47 -28.67
C MET A 247 -0.97 9.29 -29.47
N ASN A 248 -1.60 9.61 -30.59
CA ASN A 248 -2.04 8.68 -31.60
C ASN A 248 -1.39 9.05 -32.94
N SER A 249 -0.16 8.56 -33.15
CA SER A 249 0.71 9.04 -34.23
C SER A 249 1.55 7.95 -34.91
N ASN A 250 1.36 6.67 -34.54
CA ASN A 250 2.17 5.55 -35.01
C ASN A 250 3.69 5.78 -34.82
N SER A 251 4.06 6.42 -33.72
CA SER A 251 5.44 6.79 -33.40
C SER A 251 5.84 6.33 -32.00
N TRP A 252 7.09 6.63 -31.63
CA TRP A 252 7.62 6.35 -30.30
C TRP A 252 7.56 7.57 -29.39
N GLY A 253 7.27 7.34 -28.12
CA GLY A 253 7.42 8.34 -27.07
C GLY A 253 8.81 8.29 -26.45
N LYS A 254 9.51 9.43 -26.44
CA LYS A 254 10.85 9.57 -25.88
C LYS A 254 10.79 10.08 -24.44
N THR A 255 11.25 9.28 -23.48
CA THR A 255 11.39 9.70 -22.08
C THR A 255 12.35 8.81 -21.31
N GLN A 256 13.03 9.38 -20.31
CA GLN A 256 13.89 8.66 -19.36
C GLN A 256 13.20 8.37 -18.02
N ASN A 257 12.02 8.95 -17.80
CA ASN A 257 11.33 8.92 -16.51
C ASN A 257 10.12 7.97 -16.51
N SER A 258 9.89 7.23 -17.60
CA SER A 258 8.91 6.14 -17.62
C SER A 258 9.48 4.92 -16.91
N PHE A 259 8.59 4.09 -16.37
CA PHE A 259 8.93 2.80 -15.81
C PHE A 259 7.75 1.85 -15.94
N ILE A 260 8.03 0.55 -15.96
CA ILE A 260 7.03 -0.52 -15.88
C ILE A 260 7.19 -1.28 -14.57
N PHE A 261 6.10 -1.90 -14.13
CA PHE A 261 6.10 -2.64 -12.87
C PHE A 261 5.24 -3.90 -12.91
N SER A 262 5.52 -4.81 -11.98
CA SER A 262 4.71 -6.00 -11.69
C SER A 262 4.61 -6.23 -10.19
N PHE A 263 3.39 -6.50 -9.73
CA PHE A 263 3.09 -7.01 -8.41
C PHE A 263 2.47 -8.39 -8.56
N LYS A 264 3.11 -9.44 -8.03
CA LYS A 264 2.56 -10.81 -8.10
C LYS A 264 1.28 -10.99 -7.29
N ASN A 265 1.08 -10.14 -6.28
CA ASN A 265 -0.07 -10.21 -5.39
C ASN A 265 -0.45 -8.80 -4.90
N ARG A 266 -1.74 -8.46 -4.98
CA ARG A 266 -2.31 -7.20 -4.49
C ARG A 266 -2.05 -6.89 -3.01
N ASN A 267 -1.74 -7.91 -2.20
CA ASN A 267 -1.53 -7.81 -0.75
C ASN A 267 -0.11 -8.20 -0.34
N ASN A 268 0.81 -8.44 -1.28
CA ASN A 268 2.22 -8.72 -0.96
C ASN A 268 3.16 -8.07 -1.98
N PHE A 269 3.96 -7.11 -1.50
CA PHE A 269 4.79 -6.23 -2.31
C PHE A 269 6.29 -6.54 -2.23
N LYS A 270 6.70 -7.57 -1.46
CA LYS A 270 8.12 -7.90 -1.27
C LYS A 270 8.82 -8.21 -2.59
N ASP A 271 8.12 -8.91 -3.48
CA ASP A 271 8.64 -9.33 -4.79
C ASP A 271 8.20 -8.39 -5.92
N ALA A 272 7.81 -7.15 -5.61
CA ALA A 272 7.44 -6.18 -6.62
C ALA A 272 8.65 -5.90 -7.54
N ILE A 273 8.43 -5.94 -8.85
CA ILE A 273 9.45 -5.65 -9.83
C ILE A 273 9.18 -4.25 -10.37
N LEU A 274 10.19 -3.40 -10.30
CA LEU A 274 10.25 -2.11 -10.99
C LEU A 274 11.34 -2.15 -12.04
N SER A 275 11.04 -1.62 -13.22
CA SER A 275 11.93 -1.58 -14.35
C SER A 275 11.91 -0.19 -14.97
N MET A 276 13.02 0.54 -14.86
CA MET A 276 13.17 1.87 -15.48
C MET A 276 13.44 1.73 -16.97
N VAL A 277 13.18 2.79 -17.74
CA VAL A 277 13.53 2.83 -19.15
C VAL A 277 15.04 2.67 -19.34
N LYS A 278 15.42 1.74 -20.22
CA LYS A 278 16.78 1.55 -20.73
C LYS A 278 16.97 2.25 -22.08
N ASP A 279 16.00 2.12 -22.99
CA ASP A 279 16.00 2.80 -24.29
C ASP A 279 15.04 3.99 -24.28
N THR A 280 15.61 5.16 -24.04
CA THR A 280 14.83 6.40 -23.89
C THR A 280 14.07 6.80 -25.14
N ASN A 281 14.51 6.42 -26.35
CA ASN A 281 13.86 6.82 -27.60
C ASN A 281 12.61 5.99 -27.90
N ASN A 282 12.48 4.82 -27.26
CA ASN A 282 11.42 3.85 -27.52
C ASN A 282 10.69 3.45 -26.23
N ALA A 283 10.55 4.39 -25.29
CA ALA A 283 9.93 4.15 -23.98
C ALA A 283 8.43 3.86 -24.09
N LEU A 284 7.73 4.46 -25.05
CA LEU A 284 6.28 4.35 -25.23
C LEU A 284 5.93 4.10 -26.69
N ASN A 285 4.82 3.43 -26.94
CA ASN A 285 4.35 3.13 -28.30
C ASN A 285 2.98 3.79 -28.54
N TYR A 286 2.89 4.66 -29.54
CA TYR A 286 1.71 5.48 -29.87
C TYR A 286 0.95 4.95 -31.10
N HIS A 287 0.89 3.63 -31.24
CA HIS A 287 0.16 2.98 -32.33
C HIS A 287 -1.35 3.20 -32.19
N THR A 288 -2.02 3.47 -33.31
CA THR A 288 -3.47 3.80 -33.37
C THR A 288 -4.42 2.71 -32.85
N GLU A 289 -3.99 1.44 -32.93
CA GLU A 289 -4.75 0.25 -32.55
C GLU A 289 -4.32 -0.32 -31.19
N HIS A 290 -3.51 0.43 -30.45
CA HIS A 290 -3.01 0.02 -29.16
C HIS A 290 -3.71 0.77 -28.04
N GLY A 291 -3.74 0.16 -26.87
CA GLY A 291 -4.01 0.82 -25.62
C GLY A 291 -2.72 1.41 -25.02
N PRO A 292 -2.62 1.47 -23.68
CA PRO A 292 -1.39 1.91 -23.04
C PRO A 292 -0.25 0.91 -23.27
N CYS A 293 0.74 1.31 -24.07
CA CYS A 293 1.89 0.49 -24.43
C CYS A 293 3.22 1.09 -23.96
N PHE A 294 4.01 0.28 -23.25
CA PHE A 294 5.32 0.66 -22.72
C PHE A 294 6.42 -0.07 -23.50
N GLY A 295 7.07 0.67 -24.39
CA GLY A 295 8.00 0.15 -25.38
C GLY A 295 7.36 -0.91 -26.25
N LYS A 296 8.07 -2.01 -26.48
CA LYS A 296 7.46 -3.26 -26.95
C LYS A 296 7.35 -4.31 -25.86
N GLU A 297 7.55 -3.94 -24.59
CA GLU A 297 7.62 -4.92 -23.51
C GLU A 297 6.28 -5.20 -22.88
N LEU A 298 5.47 -4.18 -22.60
CA LEU A 298 4.11 -4.35 -22.08
C LEU A 298 3.14 -3.73 -23.08
N LEU A 299 2.40 -4.58 -23.77
CA LEU A 299 1.49 -4.18 -24.85
C LEU A 299 0.07 -4.64 -24.55
N ILE A 300 -0.88 -3.76 -24.86
CA ILE A 300 -2.32 -4.03 -24.94
C ILE A 300 -2.75 -3.55 -26.32
N TYR A 301 -3.25 -4.43 -27.17
CA TYR A 301 -3.64 -4.08 -28.53
C TYR A 301 -4.70 -5.03 -29.08
N THR A 302 -5.28 -4.66 -30.22
CA THR A 302 -6.11 -5.55 -31.03
C THR A 302 -5.32 -6.05 -32.24
N SER A 303 -5.39 -7.34 -32.53
CA SER A 303 -4.70 -7.95 -33.68
C SER A 303 -5.38 -7.67 -35.02
N GLU A 304 -6.58 -7.13 -34.96
CA GLU A 304 -7.34 -6.64 -36.11
C GLU A 304 -6.97 -5.19 -36.41
N ASP A 305 -6.93 -4.80 -37.69
CA ASP A 305 -6.62 -3.42 -38.11
C ASP A 305 -7.83 -2.48 -37.88
N SER A 306 -8.34 -2.41 -36.64
CA SER A 306 -9.54 -1.65 -36.28
C SER A 306 -9.54 -1.16 -34.83
N ALA A 307 -9.57 0.16 -34.66
CA ALA A 307 -9.68 0.81 -33.36
C ALA A 307 -11.04 0.60 -32.63
N TYR A 308 -12.01 -0.05 -33.27
CA TYR A 308 -13.35 -0.30 -32.73
C TYR A 308 -13.52 -1.69 -32.10
N ILE A 309 -12.53 -2.56 -32.28
CA ILE A 309 -12.53 -3.91 -31.72
C ILE A 309 -11.87 -3.86 -30.35
N ASP A 310 -12.40 -4.63 -29.40
CA ASP A 310 -11.81 -4.74 -28.08
C ASP A 310 -10.40 -5.35 -28.19
N PHE A 311 -9.53 -5.00 -27.24
CA PHE A 311 -8.21 -5.61 -27.13
C PHE A 311 -8.34 -7.13 -26.98
N ASP A 312 -7.72 -7.87 -27.90
CA ASP A 312 -7.65 -9.34 -27.87
C ASP A 312 -6.25 -9.85 -27.52
N LYS A 313 -5.27 -8.94 -27.46
CA LYS A 313 -3.87 -9.24 -27.16
C LYS A 313 -3.32 -8.37 -26.03
N THR A 314 -2.93 -9.06 -24.97
CA THR A 314 -2.09 -8.53 -23.89
C THR A 314 -0.84 -9.37 -23.76
N ILE A 315 0.33 -8.76 -23.93
CA ILE A 315 1.61 -9.48 -24.04
C ILE A 315 2.72 -8.79 -23.25
N CYS A 316 3.52 -9.63 -22.57
CA CYS A 316 4.83 -9.24 -22.08
C CYS A 316 5.90 -9.80 -23.03
N HIS A 317 6.66 -8.96 -23.72
CA HIS A 317 7.76 -9.41 -24.60
C HIS A 317 9.10 -9.52 -23.85
N GLU A 318 10.11 -9.93 -24.61
CA GLU A 318 11.50 -10.00 -24.16
C GLU A 318 12.04 -8.62 -23.76
N GLN A 319 12.83 -8.60 -22.71
CA GLN A 319 13.42 -7.38 -22.15
C GLN A 319 14.41 -6.76 -23.13
N LYS A 320 14.14 -5.53 -23.55
CA LYS A 320 14.92 -4.74 -24.51
C LYS A 320 14.87 -3.24 -24.23
N PHE A 321 13.71 -2.70 -23.87
CA PHE A 321 13.41 -1.27 -23.72
C PHE A 321 13.46 -0.79 -22.28
N TYR A 322 13.22 -1.67 -21.31
CA TYR A 322 13.35 -1.40 -19.88
C TYR A 322 14.45 -2.27 -19.26
N GLU A 323 14.94 -1.92 -18.07
CA GLU A 323 16.12 -2.52 -17.44
C GLU A 323 15.94 -4.00 -17.04
N LYS A 324 14.73 -4.36 -16.63
CA LYS A 324 14.35 -5.67 -16.06
C LYS A 324 13.07 -6.19 -16.70
N SER A 325 12.98 -7.51 -16.84
CA SER A 325 11.73 -8.17 -17.21
C SER A 325 10.77 -8.17 -16.01
N ILE A 326 9.53 -7.73 -16.21
CA ILE A 326 8.50 -7.70 -15.15
C ILE A 326 7.65 -8.97 -15.09
N ARG A 327 7.69 -9.80 -16.13
CA ARG A 327 6.95 -11.06 -16.28
C ARG A 327 7.67 -11.94 -17.30
N LYS A 328 7.56 -13.26 -17.15
CA LYS A 328 7.99 -14.21 -18.19
C LYS A 328 7.32 -13.84 -19.53
N LYS A 329 8.11 -13.87 -20.61
CA LYS A 329 7.65 -13.61 -21.97
C LYS A 329 6.42 -14.46 -22.31
N GLY A 330 5.39 -13.82 -22.84
CA GLY A 330 4.18 -14.49 -23.31
C GLY A 330 2.95 -13.60 -23.22
N GLU A 331 1.89 -14.07 -23.87
CA GLU A 331 0.55 -13.51 -23.72
C GLU A 331 0.01 -13.84 -22.32
N PHE A 332 -0.83 -12.96 -21.80
CA PHE A 332 -1.54 -13.19 -20.54
C PHE A 332 -2.99 -12.69 -20.69
N PRO A 333 -3.98 -13.34 -20.07
CA PRO A 333 -5.34 -12.85 -20.12
C PRO A 333 -5.50 -11.63 -19.19
N MET A 334 -6.11 -10.57 -19.71
CA MET A 334 -6.47 -9.38 -18.92
C MET A 334 -7.91 -9.51 -18.42
N GLU A 335 -8.14 -9.16 -17.15
CA GLU A 335 -9.48 -9.05 -16.55
C GLU A 335 -10.02 -7.63 -16.67
N ASP A 336 -9.20 -6.64 -16.32
CA ASP A 336 -9.54 -5.22 -16.42
C ASP A 336 -8.26 -4.37 -16.52
N TYR A 337 -8.40 -3.11 -16.92
CA TYR A 337 -7.33 -2.11 -16.82
C TYR A 337 -7.89 -0.76 -16.40
N GLU A 338 -7.07 0.03 -15.71
CA GLU A 338 -7.38 1.39 -15.32
C GLU A 338 -6.21 2.31 -15.67
N VAL A 339 -6.52 3.48 -16.24
CA VAL A 339 -5.53 4.55 -16.45
C VAL A 339 -5.93 5.75 -15.63
N PHE A 340 -5.00 6.23 -14.81
CA PHE A 340 -5.17 7.40 -13.96
C PHE A 340 -4.26 8.52 -14.42
N GLN A 341 -4.74 9.76 -14.37
CA GLN A 341 -3.89 10.93 -14.41
C GLN A 341 -3.54 11.35 -12.98
N ILE A 342 -2.26 11.59 -12.75
CA ILE A 342 -1.73 12.06 -11.48
C ILE A 342 -1.86 13.58 -11.41
N ILE A 343 -2.44 14.06 -10.31
CA ILE A 343 -2.64 15.47 -10.01
C ILE A 343 -1.98 15.74 -8.65
N LYS A 344 -1.13 16.77 -8.61
CA LYS A 344 -0.46 17.23 -7.40
C LYS A 344 -1.32 18.24 -6.65
#